data_AF-A0A382MNJ8-F1
#
_entry.id   AF-A0A382MNJ8-F1
#
_cell.length_a   1.000
_cell.length_b   1.000
_cell.length_c   1.000
_cell.angle_alpha   90.00
_cell.angle_beta   90.00
_cell.angle_gamma   90.00
#
_symmetry.space_group_name_H-M   'P 1'
#
loop_
_entity.id
_entity.type
_entity.pdbx_description
1 polymer ?
#
loop_
_entity_poly.entity_id
_entity_poly.type
_entity_poly.pdbx_seq_one_letter_code
_entity_poly.pdbx_strand_id
1 'polypeptide(L)'
;NGPIDQPLLLVEAIRDPAKTDDDVIAGIRIDGAADSPSINQFSEPAMDQQGVLSYLLTGSGPNSGTQDPNYAALLVGFGLSNTKTLTGQVGSALGIDDFSLSTNEDLLSVRGQINERLSVEYNVDVGLSNNDANSTLRRRQLPPDLAVKYQLLPSLYLEAIQTTLEDQSEFALDLYYEFFLGDNRTRRDSDEDDSEVEESNESAEQDLKDNVSTPSTSNNN
;
A
#
# COMPACT_ATOMS: atom_id res chain seq x y z
N ASN A 1 32.39 -16.55 5.02
CA ASN A 1 32.13 -15.62 6.14
C ASN A 1 32.24 -14.22 5.59
N GLY A 2 31.12 -13.63 5.17
CA GLY A 2 31.07 -12.25 4.68
C GLY A 2 30.84 -11.24 5.79
N PRO A 3 30.48 -9.98 5.45
CA PRO A 3 29.97 -9.01 6.42
C PRO A 3 28.72 -9.57 7.12
N ILE A 4 28.55 -9.27 8.42
CA ILE A 4 27.41 -9.77 9.21
C ILE A 4 26.10 -9.05 8.84
N ASP A 5 26.24 -7.85 8.30
CA ASP A 5 25.26 -6.94 7.71
C ASP A 5 24.88 -7.30 6.26
N GLN A 6 25.68 -8.10 5.55
CA GLN A 6 25.40 -8.62 4.20
C GLN A 6 25.58 -10.15 4.14
N PRO A 7 24.70 -10.94 4.79
CA PRO A 7 24.73 -12.39 4.66
C PRO A 7 24.39 -12.82 3.23
N LEU A 8 25.05 -13.89 2.78
CA LEU A 8 24.66 -14.59 1.55
C LEU A 8 23.48 -15.51 1.86
N LEU A 9 22.36 -15.30 1.17
CA LEU A 9 21.20 -16.16 1.23
C LEU A 9 21.40 -17.39 0.35
N LEU A 10 20.94 -18.54 0.84
CA LEU A 10 20.68 -19.74 0.07
C LEU A 10 19.51 -20.44 0.78
N VAL A 11 18.29 -20.07 0.39
CA VAL A 11 17.05 -20.53 0.99
C VAL A 11 16.22 -21.23 -0.08
N GLU A 12 15.64 -22.36 0.26
CA GLU A 12 14.67 -23.06 -0.57
C GLU A 12 13.41 -23.30 0.23
N ALA A 13 12.26 -22.95 -0.35
CA ALA A 13 10.95 -23.13 0.25
C ALA A 13 10.00 -23.74 -0.79
N ILE A 14 9.39 -24.86 -0.42
CA ILE A 14 8.32 -25.50 -1.20
C ILE A 14 6.96 -25.17 -0.56
N ARG A 15 5.91 -25.21 -1.38
CA ARG A 15 4.54 -25.23 -0.88
C ARG A 15 4.30 -26.52 -0.08
N ASP A 16 3.42 -26.45 0.90
CA ASP A 16 2.96 -27.61 1.69
C ASP A 16 2.40 -28.70 0.74
N PRO A 17 3.01 -29.90 0.67
CA PRO A 17 2.51 -30.99 -0.18
C PRO A 17 1.10 -31.47 0.21
N ALA A 18 0.66 -31.25 1.47
CA ALA A 18 -0.71 -31.55 1.88
C ALA A 18 -1.74 -30.53 1.37
N LYS A 19 -1.30 -29.46 0.70
CA LYS A 19 -2.12 -28.38 0.10
C LYS A 19 -1.76 -28.13 -1.38
N THR A 20 -1.26 -29.15 -2.06
CA THR A 20 -0.85 -29.09 -3.46
C THR A 20 -1.35 -30.33 -4.20
N ASP A 21 -2.06 -30.13 -5.31
CA ASP A 21 -2.67 -31.18 -6.12
C ASP A 21 -1.63 -31.93 -6.98
N ASP A 22 -2.06 -33.02 -7.61
CA ASP A 22 -1.34 -33.78 -8.64
C ASP A 22 0.06 -34.33 -8.22
N ASP A 23 0.35 -34.40 -6.92
CA ASP A 23 1.65 -34.78 -6.32
C ASP A 23 2.81 -33.87 -6.79
N VAL A 24 2.50 -32.61 -7.10
CA VAL A 24 3.45 -31.62 -7.62
C VAL A 24 4.18 -30.91 -6.49
N ILE A 25 5.50 -30.91 -6.53
CA ILE A 25 6.31 -30.02 -5.71
C ILE A 25 6.44 -28.70 -6.47
N ALA A 26 6.04 -27.58 -5.87
CA ALA A 26 6.29 -26.24 -6.38
C ALA A 26 7.01 -25.39 -5.33
N GLY A 27 8.04 -24.65 -5.73
CA GLY A 27 8.90 -23.95 -4.79
C GLY A 27 9.60 -22.71 -5.34
N ILE A 28 10.16 -21.95 -4.40
CA ILE A 28 11.04 -20.81 -4.65
C ILE A 28 12.43 -21.09 -4.07
N ARG A 29 13.46 -20.63 -4.79
CA ARG A 29 14.85 -20.62 -4.34
C ARG A 29 15.34 -19.18 -4.32
N ILE A 30 15.88 -18.76 -3.19
CA ILE A 30 16.42 -17.42 -2.96
C ILE A 30 17.93 -17.55 -2.78
N ASP A 31 18.70 -16.86 -3.61
CA ASP A 31 20.16 -16.92 -3.64
C ASP A 31 20.79 -15.51 -3.76
N GLY A 32 22.07 -15.35 -3.42
CA GLY A 32 22.77 -14.07 -3.51
C GLY A 32 22.79 -13.26 -2.20
N ALA A 33 23.18 -11.99 -2.27
CA ALA A 33 23.33 -11.15 -1.07
C ALA A 33 21.97 -10.66 -0.56
N ALA A 34 21.80 -10.52 0.76
CA ALA A 34 20.51 -10.15 1.36
C ALA A 34 19.96 -8.75 0.99
N ASP A 35 20.80 -7.86 0.45
CA ASP A 35 20.42 -6.55 -0.09
C ASP A 35 20.05 -6.59 -1.60
N SER A 36 20.36 -7.69 -2.27
CA SER A 36 20.21 -7.88 -3.72
C SER A 36 19.94 -9.35 -4.09
N PRO A 37 18.93 -10.01 -3.49
CA PRO A 37 18.69 -11.44 -3.70
C PRO A 37 18.13 -11.74 -5.10
N SER A 38 18.67 -12.80 -5.70
CA SER A 38 18.08 -13.52 -6.81
C SER A 38 16.94 -14.41 -6.29
N ILE A 39 15.81 -14.44 -7.01
CA ILE A 39 14.63 -15.25 -6.68
C ILE A 39 14.24 -16.06 -7.91
N ASN A 40 14.35 -17.38 -7.79
CA ASN A 40 14.05 -18.35 -8.83
C ASN A 40 12.85 -19.22 -8.44
N GLN A 41 12.09 -19.68 -9.42
CA GLN A 41 10.90 -20.53 -9.24
C GLN A 41 11.17 -21.90 -9.87
N PHE A 42 10.71 -22.98 -9.24
CA PHE A 42 10.89 -24.35 -9.74
C PHE A 42 9.70 -25.25 -9.41
N SER A 43 9.56 -26.35 -10.17
CA SER A 43 8.65 -27.44 -9.83
C SER A 43 9.23 -28.80 -10.17
N GLU A 44 8.75 -29.83 -9.49
CA GLU A 44 8.90 -31.24 -9.86
C GLU A 44 7.49 -31.85 -9.99
N PRO A 45 7.08 -32.36 -11.17
CA PRO A 45 7.80 -32.33 -12.45
C PRO A 45 8.04 -30.90 -12.97
N ALA A 46 9.05 -30.73 -13.82
CA ALA A 46 9.43 -29.42 -14.35
C ALA A 46 8.36 -28.84 -15.29
N MET A 47 7.91 -27.62 -15.01
CA MET A 47 6.90 -26.89 -15.77
C MET A 47 7.45 -25.57 -16.34
N ASP A 48 6.64 -24.87 -17.13
CA ASP A 48 6.91 -23.47 -17.45
C ASP A 48 6.60 -22.58 -16.23
N GLN A 49 7.05 -21.32 -16.26
CA GLN A 49 6.91 -20.42 -15.12
C GLN A 49 5.44 -20.14 -14.74
N GLN A 50 4.50 -20.22 -15.68
CA GLN A 50 3.06 -20.07 -15.39
C GLN A 50 2.52 -21.30 -14.65
N GLY A 51 2.92 -22.51 -15.06
CA GLY A 51 2.64 -23.74 -14.32
C GLY A 51 3.15 -23.69 -12.88
N VAL A 52 4.43 -23.37 -12.70
CA VAL A 52 5.05 -23.24 -11.36
C VAL A 52 4.30 -22.22 -10.49
N LEU A 53 4.02 -21.03 -11.04
CA LEU A 53 3.34 -19.97 -10.30
C LEU A 53 1.89 -20.34 -9.93
N SER A 54 1.18 -21.09 -10.78
CA SER A 54 -0.15 -21.62 -10.47
C SER A 54 -0.10 -22.52 -9.23
N TYR A 55 0.75 -23.54 -9.22
CA TYR A 55 0.89 -24.43 -8.06
C TYR A 55 1.40 -23.70 -6.81
N LEU A 56 2.28 -22.70 -6.94
CA LEU A 56 2.67 -21.86 -5.80
C LEU A 56 1.49 -21.10 -5.19
N LEU A 57 0.61 -20.51 -6.01
CA LEU A 57 -0.50 -19.65 -5.57
C LEU A 57 -1.76 -20.45 -5.18
N THR A 58 -2.35 -21.19 -6.11
CA THR A 58 -3.61 -21.94 -5.87
C THR A 58 -3.34 -23.29 -5.22
N GLY A 59 -2.19 -23.91 -5.53
CA GLY A 59 -1.91 -25.32 -5.21
C GLY A 59 -2.28 -26.27 -6.35
N SER A 60 -2.74 -25.75 -7.48
CA SER A 60 -3.28 -26.53 -8.59
C SER A 60 -2.74 -26.03 -9.94
N GLY A 61 -2.79 -26.88 -10.97
CA GLY A 61 -2.29 -26.53 -12.29
C GLY A 61 -3.14 -25.44 -12.98
N PRO A 62 -2.57 -24.70 -13.96
CA PRO A 62 -3.20 -23.51 -14.57
C PRO A 62 -4.44 -23.81 -15.43
N ASN A 63 -4.80 -25.09 -15.60
CA ASN A 63 -6.01 -25.54 -16.29
C ASN A 63 -6.99 -26.29 -15.35
N SER A 64 -6.75 -26.26 -14.03
CA SER A 64 -7.68 -26.83 -13.06
C SER A 64 -8.97 -26.01 -13.02
N GLY A 65 -10.12 -26.68 -13.19
CA GLY A 65 -11.43 -26.03 -13.15
C GLY A 65 -11.80 -25.44 -11.78
N THR A 66 -11.03 -25.77 -10.74
CA THR A 66 -11.02 -25.20 -9.39
C THR A 66 -10.29 -23.84 -9.32
N GLN A 67 -10.37 -23.03 -10.38
CA GLN A 67 -9.92 -21.65 -10.34
C GLN A 67 -10.92 -20.79 -9.55
N ASP A 68 -10.84 -20.89 -8.22
CA ASP A 68 -11.59 -20.05 -7.29
C ASP A 68 -11.30 -18.56 -7.65
N PRO A 69 -12.31 -17.74 -7.98
CA PRO A 69 -12.10 -16.42 -8.58
C PRO A 69 -11.26 -15.48 -7.69
N ASN A 70 -11.28 -15.73 -6.38
CA ASN A 70 -10.54 -15.00 -5.36
C ASN A 70 -9.03 -15.05 -5.59
N TYR A 71 -8.45 -16.17 -6.07
CA TYR A 71 -7.00 -16.29 -6.29
C TYR A 71 -6.52 -15.53 -7.53
N ALA A 72 -7.33 -15.49 -8.59
CA ALA A 72 -7.03 -14.69 -9.77
C ALA A 72 -7.08 -13.18 -9.43
N ALA A 73 -8.08 -12.78 -8.64
CA ALA A 73 -8.20 -11.42 -8.14
C ALA A 73 -7.03 -11.03 -7.21
N LEU A 74 -6.54 -11.96 -6.38
CA LEU A 74 -5.34 -11.83 -5.55
C LEU A 74 -4.06 -11.59 -6.37
N LEU A 75 -3.80 -12.41 -7.40
CA LEU A 75 -2.62 -12.25 -8.25
C LEU A 75 -2.64 -10.92 -9.01
N VAL A 76 -3.82 -10.50 -9.49
CA VAL A 76 -4.03 -9.16 -10.05
C VAL A 76 -3.77 -8.09 -8.98
N GLY A 77 -4.27 -8.26 -7.75
CA GLY A 77 -3.98 -7.37 -6.61
C GLY A 77 -2.48 -7.20 -6.33
N PHE A 78 -1.71 -8.28 -6.31
CA PHE A 78 -0.25 -8.23 -6.12
C PHE A 78 0.51 -7.65 -7.32
N GLY A 79 0.11 -7.98 -8.55
CA GLY A 79 0.72 -7.40 -9.75
C GLY A 79 0.44 -5.90 -9.91
N LEU A 80 -0.74 -5.43 -9.51
CA LEU A 80 -1.16 -4.03 -9.62
C LEU A 80 -0.74 -3.16 -8.43
N SER A 81 -0.71 -3.69 -7.20
CA SER A 81 -0.23 -2.92 -6.03
C SER A 81 1.24 -2.50 -6.15
N ASN A 82 2.08 -3.32 -6.81
CA ASN A 82 3.46 -2.97 -7.12
C ASN A 82 3.61 -2.05 -8.36
N THR A 83 2.53 -1.74 -9.09
CA THR A 83 2.55 -0.92 -10.32
C THR A 83 1.60 0.27 -10.26
N LYS A 84 2.04 1.30 -9.52
CA LYS A 84 1.38 2.61 -9.23
C LYS A 84 0.93 3.44 -10.46
N THR A 85 1.06 2.91 -11.67
CA THR A 85 0.79 3.56 -12.97
C THR A 85 -0.24 2.83 -13.84
N LEU A 86 -0.66 1.61 -13.52
CA LEU A 86 -1.66 0.88 -14.33
C LEU A 86 -3.10 1.21 -13.94
N THR A 87 -3.32 1.53 -12.67
CA THR A 87 -4.61 1.84 -12.03
C THR A 87 -5.47 2.82 -12.85
N GLY A 88 -4.91 3.96 -13.27
CA GLY A 88 -5.65 4.95 -14.06
C GLY A 88 -6.00 4.50 -15.48
N GLN A 89 -5.18 3.64 -16.10
CA GLN A 89 -5.40 3.20 -17.49
C GLN A 89 -6.60 2.26 -17.61
N VAL A 90 -6.80 1.37 -16.62
CA VAL A 90 -7.98 0.48 -16.57
C VAL A 90 -9.25 1.28 -16.24
N GLY A 91 -9.18 2.20 -15.26
CA GLY A 91 -10.29 3.08 -14.90
C GLY A 91 -10.79 3.91 -16.09
N SER A 92 -9.89 4.67 -16.73
CA SER A 92 -10.25 5.50 -17.89
C SER A 92 -10.74 4.71 -19.11
N ALA A 93 -10.29 3.46 -19.30
CA ALA A 93 -10.80 2.60 -20.37
C ALA A 93 -12.23 2.07 -20.12
N LEU A 94 -12.64 1.98 -18.85
CA LEU A 94 -13.98 1.55 -18.42
C LEU A 94 -14.93 2.72 -18.10
N GLY A 95 -14.44 3.97 -18.12
CA GLY A 95 -15.21 5.15 -17.71
C GLY A 95 -15.41 5.25 -16.19
N ILE A 96 -14.46 4.75 -15.42
CA ILE A 96 -14.45 4.79 -13.95
C ILE A 96 -13.32 5.73 -13.50
N ASP A 97 -13.71 6.87 -12.93
CA ASP A 97 -12.79 7.82 -12.30
C ASP A 97 -12.32 7.28 -10.93
N ASP A 98 -11.16 7.72 -10.45
CA ASP A 98 -10.57 7.32 -9.15
C ASP A 98 -10.61 5.80 -8.85
N PHE A 99 -10.57 4.96 -9.90
CA PHE A 99 -10.44 3.52 -9.77
C PHE A 99 -9.22 3.17 -8.92
N SER A 100 -9.36 2.20 -8.03
CA SER A 100 -8.27 1.73 -7.18
C SER A 100 -8.47 0.27 -6.78
N LEU A 101 -7.36 -0.44 -6.63
CA LEU A 101 -7.28 -1.82 -6.18
C LEU A 101 -6.24 -1.89 -5.07
N SER A 102 -6.58 -2.47 -3.93
CA SER A 102 -5.69 -2.58 -2.78
C SER A 102 -5.92 -3.88 -2.01
N THR A 103 -4.83 -4.49 -1.55
CA THR A 103 -4.81 -5.69 -0.69
C THR A 103 -4.36 -5.31 0.71
N ASN A 104 -5.09 -5.74 1.75
CA ASN A 104 -4.69 -5.57 3.15
C ASN A 104 -4.91 -6.87 3.93
N GLU A 105 -3.82 -7.51 4.37
CA GLU A 105 -3.83 -8.83 5.00
C GLU A 105 -4.63 -9.85 4.17
N ASP A 106 -5.84 -10.18 4.60
CA ASP A 106 -6.73 -11.18 3.97
C ASP A 106 -7.85 -10.56 3.12
N LEU A 107 -7.85 -9.24 2.91
CA LEU A 107 -8.90 -8.50 2.21
C LEU A 107 -8.41 -7.90 0.88
N LEU A 108 -9.17 -8.11 -0.20
CA LEU A 108 -9.04 -7.41 -1.47
C LEU A 108 -10.15 -6.36 -1.61
N SER A 109 -9.77 -5.08 -1.71
CA SER A 109 -10.68 -3.95 -1.90
C SER A 109 -10.56 -3.38 -3.30
N VAL A 110 -11.69 -3.26 -4.00
CA VAL A 110 -11.87 -2.54 -5.27
C VAL A 110 -12.69 -1.28 -4.99
N ARG A 111 -12.26 -0.10 -5.41
CA ARG A 111 -13.04 1.14 -5.30
C ARG A 111 -13.02 1.89 -6.63
N GLY A 112 -14.10 2.60 -6.95
CA GLY A 112 -14.15 3.49 -8.11
C GLY A 112 -15.32 4.47 -8.09
N GLN A 113 -15.14 5.59 -8.79
CA GLN A 113 -16.13 6.64 -8.97
C GLN A 113 -16.79 6.48 -10.35
N ILE A 114 -18.09 6.22 -10.37
CA ILE A 114 -18.87 5.94 -11.59
C ILE A 114 -19.35 7.25 -12.27
N ASN A 115 -19.46 8.32 -11.50
CA ASN A 115 -19.67 9.71 -11.94
C ASN A 115 -19.48 10.65 -10.74
N GLU A 116 -19.59 11.97 -10.94
CA GLU A 116 -19.45 13.03 -9.91
C GLU A 116 -20.18 12.80 -8.57
N ARG A 117 -21.19 11.91 -8.48
CA ARG A 117 -21.96 11.63 -7.25
C ARG A 117 -21.94 10.18 -6.80
N LEU A 118 -21.64 9.23 -7.67
CA LEU A 118 -21.78 7.79 -7.41
C LEU A 118 -20.40 7.12 -7.23
N SER A 119 -20.10 6.69 -6.01
CA SER A 119 -18.93 5.87 -5.69
C SER A 119 -19.33 4.44 -5.33
N VAL A 120 -18.58 3.46 -5.81
CA VAL A 120 -18.75 2.04 -5.46
C VAL A 120 -17.46 1.51 -4.83
N GLU A 121 -17.60 0.71 -3.79
CA GLU A 121 -16.53 -0.07 -3.19
C GLU A 121 -16.99 -1.53 -3.02
N TYR A 122 -16.12 -2.48 -3.34
CA TYR A 122 -16.36 -3.91 -3.22
C TYR A 122 -15.17 -4.57 -2.53
N ASN A 123 -15.45 -5.28 -1.44
CA ASN A 123 -14.46 -5.90 -0.55
C ASN A 123 -14.67 -7.42 -0.53
N VAL A 124 -13.59 -8.18 -0.74
CA VAL A 124 -13.61 -9.64 -0.75
C VAL A 124 -12.61 -10.16 0.28
N ASP A 125 -13.08 -10.94 1.25
CA ASP A 125 -12.21 -11.79 2.06
C ASP A 125 -11.68 -12.92 1.16
N VAL A 126 -10.36 -12.96 1.01
CA VAL A 126 -9.66 -13.93 0.14
C VAL A 126 -9.11 -15.14 0.91
N GLY A 127 -9.49 -15.29 2.19
CA GLY A 127 -9.33 -16.53 2.96
C GLY A 127 -7.89 -16.90 3.32
N LEU A 128 -6.95 -15.95 3.26
CA LEU A 128 -5.53 -16.19 3.54
C LEU A 128 -5.24 -16.35 5.06
N SER A 129 -6.20 -15.98 5.92
CA SER A 129 -6.04 -16.01 7.37
C SER A 129 -6.00 -17.45 7.89
N ASN A 130 -5.02 -17.74 8.76
CA ASN A 130 -4.99 -19.00 9.48
C ASN A 130 -6.10 -18.99 10.56
N ASN A 131 -6.82 -20.10 10.69
CA ASN A 131 -8.08 -20.19 11.47
C ASN A 131 -7.88 -20.08 13.00
N ASP A 132 -7.59 -18.88 13.49
CA ASP A 132 -7.59 -18.56 14.93
C ASP A 132 -9.02 -18.29 15.44
N ALA A 133 -9.49 -19.16 16.33
CA ALA A 133 -10.87 -19.20 16.84
C ALA A 133 -11.34 -17.97 17.66
N ASN A 134 -10.55 -16.91 17.73
CA ASN A 134 -10.88 -15.62 18.36
C ASN A 134 -11.33 -14.53 17.35
N SER A 135 -11.34 -14.82 16.04
CA SER A 135 -11.67 -13.86 14.97
C SER A 135 -13.06 -13.19 15.13
N THR A 136 -14.03 -13.89 15.73
CA THR A 136 -15.43 -13.45 15.92
C THR A 136 -15.57 -12.09 16.62
N LEU A 137 -14.60 -11.69 17.45
CA LEU A 137 -14.62 -10.41 18.19
C LEU A 137 -14.05 -9.21 17.40
N ARG A 138 -13.36 -9.44 16.27
CA ARG A 138 -12.75 -8.37 15.44
C ARG A 138 -13.61 -7.94 14.25
N ARG A 139 -14.59 -8.74 13.82
CA ARG A 139 -15.42 -8.49 12.62
C ARG A 139 -16.18 -7.15 12.61
N ARG A 140 -16.31 -6.45 13.75
CA ARG A 140 -16.86 -5.07 13.84
C ARG A 140 -15.99 -3.98 13.19
N GLN A 141 -14.83 -4.32 12.63
CA GLN A 141 -13.88 -3.41 12.02
C GLN A 141 -13.58 -3.76 10.54
N LEU A 142 -14.25 -4.77 9.98
CA LEU A 142 -14.22 -5.03 8.54
C LEU A 142 -15.07 -3.98 7.80
N PRO A 143 -14.66 -3.54 6.60
CA PRO A 143 -15.54 -2.79 5.72
C PRO A 143 -16.65 -3.72 5.15
N PRO A 144 -17.77 -3.16 4.68
CA PRO A 144 -18.83 -3.96 4.05
C PRO A 144 -18.37 -4.58 2.73
N ASP A 145 -18.85 -5.79 2.43
CA ASP A 145 -18.62 -6.53 1.19
C ASP A 145 -18.89 -5.67 -0.05
N LEU A 146 -19.95 -4.86 -0.01
CA LEU A 146 -20.30 -3.90 -1.04
C LEU A 146 -20.82 -2.62 -0.39
N ALA A 147 -20.29 -1.47 -0.80
CA ALA A 147 -20.84 -0.15 -0.50
C ALA A 147 -21.12 0.63 -1.80
N VAL A 148 -22.32 1.19 -1.90
CA VAL A 148 -22.74 2.05 -3.01
C VAL A 148 -23.23 3.37 -2.41
N LYS A 149 -22.43 4.42 -2.54
CA LYS A 149 -22.71 5.74 -1.99
C LYS A 149 -23.04 6.73 -3.11
N TYR A 150 -24.13 7.47 -2.92
CA TYR A 150 -24.64 8.48 -3.84
C TYR A 150 -24.81 9.83 -3.14
N GLN A 151 -24.11 10.86 -3.64
CA GLN A 151 -24.22 12.22 -3.15
C GLN A 151 -25.48 12.91 -3.69
N LEU A 152 -26.46 13.11 -2.81
CA LEU A 152 -27.73 13.78 -3.12
C LEU A 152 -27.56 15.31 -3.19
N LEU A 153 -26.81 15.88 -2.24
CA LEU A 153 -26.44 17.30 -2.13
C LEU A 153 -24.98 17.38 -1.62
N PRO A 154 -24.28 18.52 -1.69
CA PRO A 154 -22.87 18.64 -1.29
C PRO A 154 -22.54 18.07 0.11
N SER A 155 -23.49 18.08 1.04
CA SER A 155 -23.35 17.52 2.38
C SER A 155 -24.37 16.41 2.72
N LEU A 156 -25.12 15.88 1.74
CA LEU A 156 -26.14 14.83 1.97
C LEU A 156 -25.83 13.60 1.12
N TYR A 157 -25.65 12.46 1.78
CA TYR A 157 -25.28 11.20 1.15
C TYR A 157 -26.28 10.10 1.48
N LEU A 158 -26.63 9.31 0.47
CA LEU A 158 -27.34 8.05 0.61
C LEU A 158 -26.33 6.92 0.37
N GLU A 159 -26.26 5.94 1.26
CA GLU A 159 -25.31 4.83 1.16
C GLU A 159 -26.03 3.51 1.38
N ALA A 160 -25.95 2.62 0.38
CA ALA A 160 -26.45 1.26 0.47
C ALA A 160 -25.27 0.32 0.69
N ILE A 161 -25.32 -0.48 1.76
CA ILE A 161 -24.28 -1.47 2.07
C ILE A 161 -24.84 -2.88 2.12
N GLN A 162 -24.03 -3.85 1.71
CA GLN A 162 -24.22 -5.27 1.96
C GLN A 162 -23.04 -5.75 2.81
N THR A 163 -23.30 -6.56 3.84
CA THR A 163 -22.27 -7.28 4.58
C THR A 163 -22.68 -8.72 4.83
N THR A 164 -21.76 -9.67 4.64
CA THR A 164 -22.03 -11.10 4.87
C THR A 164 -21.39 -11.56 6.18
N LEU A 165 -22.25 -11.95 7.11
CA LEU A 165 -21.89 -12.48 8.41
C LEU A 165 -22.19 -13.97 8.43
N GLU A 166 -21.14 -14.78 8.32
CA GLU A 166 -21.23 -16.25 8.22
C GLU A 166 -22.07 -16.62 6.99
N ASP A 167 -23.18 -17.33 7.14
CA ASP A 167 -24.03 -17.74 6.01
C ASP A 167 -25.13 -16.71 5.65
N GLN A 168 -25.12 -15.50 6.21
CA GLN A 168 -26.20 -14.51 6.06
C GLN A 168 -25.69 -13.16 5.54
N SER A 169 -26.21 -12.68 4.41
CA SER A 169 -25.98 -11.30 3.94
C SER A 169 -27.04 -10.35 4.50
N GLU A 170 -26.61 -9.37 5.27
CA GLU A 170 -27.42 -8.24 5.74
C GLU A 170 -27.28 -7.05 4.77
N PHE A 171 -28.36 -6.29 4.59
CA PHE A 171 -28.40 -5.09 3.75
C PHE A 171 -28.89 -3.90 4.57
N ALA A 172 -28.20 -2.77 4.49
CA ALA A 172 -28.60 -1.51 5.11
C ALA A 172 -28.63 -0.36 4.09
N LEU A 173 -29.40 0.67 4.40
CA LEU A 173 -29.54 1.88 3.59
C LEU A 173 -29.52 3.09 4.51
N ASP A 174 -28.36 3.73 4.61
CA ASP A 174 -28.10 4.87 5.47
C ASP A 174 -28.25 6.19 4.72
N LEU A 175 -28.73 7.21 5.44
CA LEU A 175 -28.86 8.58 4.94
C LEU A 175 -28.21 9.51 5.97
N TYR A 176 -27.07 10.11 5.61
CA TYR A 176 -26.32 10.98 6.52
C TYR A 176 -26.07 12.37 5.94
N TYR A 177 -26.01 13.35 6.85
CA TYR A 177 -25.79 14.76 6.53
C TYR A 177 -24.62 15.32 7.33
N GLU A 178 -23.69 16.00 6.65
CA GLU A 178 -22.50 16.62 7.24
C GLU A 178 -22.74 18.12 7.53
N PHE A 179 -22.52 18.53 8.77
CA PHE A 179 -22.72 19.92 9.21
C PHE A 179 -21.39 20.69 9.26
N PHE A 180 -21.16 21.58 8.29
CA PHE A 180 -20.02 22.49 8.30
C PHE A 180 -20.27 23.70 9.21
N LEU A 181 -19.64 23.72 10.38
CA LEU A 181 -19.60 24.90 11.26
C LEU A 181 -18.35 25.74 10.90
N GLY A 182 -18.54 26.75 10.04
CA GLY A 182 -17.44 27.46 9.39
C GLY A 182 -16.56 28.31 10.32
N ASP A 183 -15.25 28.11 10.25
CA ASP A 183 -14.25 28.89 10.99
C ASP A 183 -13.93 30.21 10.26
N ASN A 184 -14.82 31.19 10.40
CA ASN A 184 -14.76 32.47 9.69
C ASN A 184 -13.70 33.42 10.26
N ARG A 185 -12.41 33.05 10.14
CA ARG A 185 -11.29 33.88 10.56
C ARG A 185 -11.17 35.07 9.62
N THR A 186 -11.52 36.24 10.12
CA THR A 186 -11.39 37.50 9.39
C THR A 186 -9.95 37.72 8.95
N ARG A 187 -9.82 38.07 7.67
CA ARG A 187 -8.61 38.57 7.05
C ARG A 187 -8.07 39.75 7.87
N ARG A 188 -6.96 39.53 8.60
CA ARG A 188 -6.21 40.62 9.24
C ARG A 188 -5.24 41.19 8.20
N ASP A 189 -5.80 41.96 7.26
CA ASP A 189 -5.01 42.97 6.58
C ASP A 189 -4.69 44.04 7.66
N SER A 190 -3.41 44.18 8.01
CA SER A 190 -2.91 45.23 8.91
C SER A 190 -1.54 45.68 8.42
N ASP A 191 -1.57 46.40 7.31
CA ASP A 191 -0.44 47.22 6.86
C ASP A 191 -0.31 48.41 7.81
N GLU A 192 0.53 48.29 8.84
CA GLU A 192 1.12 49.43 9.54
C GLU A 192 2.63 49.34 9.40
N ASP A 193 3.11 50.09 8.40
CA ASP A 193 4.52 50.39 8.15
C ASP A 193 4.94 51.48 9.16
N ASP A 194 5.98 51.20 9.94
CA ASP A 194 6.73 52.25 10.64
C ASP A 194 8.19 51.80 10.81
N SER A 195 9.11 52.74 10.63
CA SER A 195 10.55 52.47 10.51
C SER A 195 11.35 53.32 11.51
N GLU A 196 12.69 53.22 11.45
CA GLU A 196 13.66 53.95 12.31
C GLU A 196 13.76 53.41 13.77
N VAL A 197 14.90 53.47 14.49
CA VAL A 197 16.33 53.66 14.12
C VAL A 197 17.22 53.01 15.23
N GLU A 198 18.55 53.05 15.06
CA GLU A 198 19.59 52.69 16.06
C GLU A 198 19.41 53.41 17.43
N GLU A 199 19.92 52.93 18.57
CA GLU A 199 21.32 52.89 19.06
C GLU A 199 21.32 52.08 20.39
N SER A 200 22.41 51.65 21.05
CA SER A 200 23.85 51.48 20.75
C SER A 200 24.42 50.53 21.84
N ASN A 201 25.63 49.96 21.65
CA ASN A 201 26.40 49.37 22.77
C ASN A 201 27.91 49.19 22.44
N GLU A 202 28.67 50.28 22.50
CA GLU A 202 30.15 50.27 22.52
C GLU A 202 30.69 50.62 23.92
N SER A 203 32.01 50.46 24.11
CA SER A 203 32.82 50.60 25.35
C SER A 203 33.00 49.29 26.14
N ALA A 204 34.20 48.81 26.44
CA ALA A 204 35.57 49.25 26.07
C ALA A 204 36.50 48.01 26.11
N GLU A 205 37.51 47.87 25.24
CA GLU A 205 38.94 48.21 25.45
C GLU A 205 39.56 47.68 26.78
N GLN A 206 40.83 47.25 26.88
CA GLN A 206 42.04 47.30 26.03
C GLN A 206 42.94 46.10 26.47
N ASP A 207 44.13 45.69 25.98
CA ASP A 207 45.22 46.15 25.08
C ASP A 207 46.10 44.86 24.78
N LEU A 208 47.28 44.73 24.13
CA LEU A 208 48.29 45.61 23.48
C LEU A 208 49.28 44.77 22.59
N LYS A 209 49.86 45.38 21.55
CA LYS A 209 51.16 45.10 20.85
C LYS A 209 51.46 43.78 20.11
N ASP A 210 51.75 43.95 18.81
CA ASP A 210 53.01 43.65 18.06
C ASP A 210 53.80 42.36 18.42
N ASN A 211 54.28 41.53 17.46
CA ASN A 211 55.23 41.90 16.39
C ASN A 211 55.64 40.66 15.52
N VAL A 212 56.40 40.87 14.44
CA VAL A 212 57.27 39.93 13.67
C VAL A 212 56.62 38.91 12.68
N SER A 213 56.60 39.35 11.41
CA SER A 213 57.17 38.71 10.21
C SER A 213 56.85 37.25 9.77
N THR A 214 56.48 37.16 8.48
CA THR A 214 56.71 36.05 7.54
C THR A 214 58.23 35.98 7.14
N PRO A 215 58.77 35.09 6.26
CA PRO A 215 58.10 34.23 5.27
C PRO A 215 58.72 32.83 4.97
N SER A 216 58.16 32.17 3.94
CA SER A 216 58.74 31.07 3.14
C SER A 216 58.77 29.67 3.81
N THR A 217 58.86 28.55 3.08
CA THR A 217 59.13 28.34 1.65
C THR A 217 58.16 27.31 1.01
N SER A 218 57.93 27.48 -0.30
CA SER A 218 57.31 26.55 -1.25
C SER A 218 57.72 25.07 -1.11
N ASN A 219 56.80 24.13 -1.35
CA ASN A 219 56.94 23.30 -2.55
C ASN A 219 55.60 22.71 -3.04
N ASN A 220 55.56 22.34 -4.32
CA ASN A 220 54.42 21.67 -4.96
C ASN A 220 54.41 20.17 -4.61
N ASN A 221 53.21 19.57 -4.47
CA ASN A 221 52.60 18.78 -5.55
C ASN A 221 51.21 18.26 -5.14
#